data_AF-A0A956A177-F1
#
_entry.id   AF-A0A956A177-F1
#
_cell.length_a   1.000
_cell.length_b   1.000
_cell.length_c   1.000
_cell.angle_alpha   90.00
_cell.angle_beta   90.00
_cell.angle_gamma   90.00
#
_symmetry.space_group_name_H-M   'P 1'
#
loop_
_entity.id
_entity.type
_entity.pdbx_description
1 polymer ?
#
loop_
_entity_poly.entity_id
_entity_poly.type
_entity_poly.pdbx_seq_one_letter_code
_entity_poly.pdbx_strand_id
1 'polypeptide(L)'
;MTRSSADVDRALARLATHDFGGHNPTEAQLRELVAADRSGPLHFVNLLAYRERAAYPAGHELAARGLSGAEAYQRYGAVAVRHVVQRGGRLVALNDVAQTVIGGDDGWSQVAIMEYPDTEAFLDMLADPDYASALVHRDAG
;
A
#
# COMPACT_ATOMS: atom_id res chain seq x y z
N MET A 1 -14.07 2.30 17.48
CA MET A 1 -15.17 1.52 18.09
C MET A 1 -15.28 0.25 17.25
N THR A 2 -16.35 -0.54 17.25
CA THR A 2 -16.53 -1.57 16.20
C THR A 2 -17.64 -1.10 15.28
N ARG A 3 -17.39 -1.03 13.97
CA ARG A 3 -18.39 -0.63 12.97
C ARG A 3 -19.50 -1.69 12.89
N SER A 4 -20.73 -1.26 12.59
CA SER A 4 -21.79 -2.22 12.29
C SER A 4 -21.49 -2.95 10.98
N SER A 5 -22.04 -4.17 10.79
CA SER A 5 -21.86 -4.92 9.54
C SER A 5 -22.28 -4.10 8.31
N ALA A 6 -23.38 -3.35 8.41
CA ALA A 6 -23.86 -2.51 7.33
C ALA A 6 -22.89 -1.35 7.00
N ASP A 7 -22.20 -0.80 8.00
CA ASP A 7 -21.20 0.25 7.78
C ASP A 7 -19.95 -0.32 7.13
N VAL A 8 -19.54 -1.52 7.54
CA VAL A 8 -18.42 -2.25 6.94
C VAL A 8 -18.70 -2.56 5.46
N ASP A 9 -19.88 -3.07 5.13
CA ASP A 9 -20.27 -3.36 3.75
C ASP A 9 -20.28 -2.10 2.88
N ARG A 10 -20.77 -0.97 3.41
CA ARG A 10 -20.72 0.32 2.69
C ARG A 10 -19.29 0.83 2.48
N ALA A 11 -18.41 0.66 3.47
CA ALA A 11 -17.01 1.05 3.34
C ALA A 11 -16.29 0.19 2.29
N LEU A 12 -16.50 -1.13 2.28
CA LEU A 12 -15.92 -2.03 1.27
C LEU A 12 -16.45 -1.75 -0.13
N ALA A 13 -17.74 -1.42 -0.28
CA ALA A 13 -18.32 -1.05 -1.56
C ALA A 13 -17.66 0.18 -2.19
N ARG A 14 -17.15 1.13 -1.38
CA ARG A 14 -16.36 2.29 -1.86
C ARG A 14 -15.02 1.88 -2.48
N LEU A 15 -14.51 0.70 -2.11
CA LEU A 15 -13.22 0.17 -2.53
C LEU A 15 -13.34 -0.89 -3.64
N ALA A 16 -14.53 -1.08 -4.21
CA ALA A 16 -14.82 -2.11 -5.21
C ALA A 16 -14.01 -2.00 -6.51
N THR A 17 -13.29 -0.89 -6.72
CA THR A 17 -12.37 -0.68 -7.85
C THR A 17 -10.97 -1.27 -7.61
N HIS A 18 -10.69 -1.78 -6.42
CA HIS A 18 -9.41 -2.39 -6.08
C HIS A 18 -9.45 -3.91 -6.28
N ASP A 19 -8.39 -4.45 -6.87
CA ASP A 19 -8.19 -5.90 -6.91
C ASP A 19 -7.83 -6.45 -5.52
N PHE A 20 -8.37 -7.61 -5.20
CA PHE A 20 -8.11 -8.34 -3.95
C PHE A 20 -7.26 -9.58 -4.20
N GLY A 21 -6.33 -9.87 -3.28
CA GLY A 21 -5.48 -11.06 -3.33
C GLY A 21 -4.16 -10.91 -4.11
N GLY A 22 -3.34 -11.96 -4.09
CA GLY A 22 -1.96 -11.89 -4.58
C GLY A 22 -1.08 -11.06 -3.64
N HIS A 23 -0.53 -9.95 -4.13
CA HIS A 23 0.18 -8.97 -3.31
C HIS A 23 -0.77 -7.95 -2.63
N ASN A 24 -2.07 -7.98 -2.96
CA ASN A 24 -3.10 -7.17 -2.30
C ASN A 24 -3.72 -7.90 -1.10
N PRO A 25 -4.28 -7.18 -0.12
CA PRO A 25 -5.08 -7.80 0.93
C PRO A 25 -6.28 -8.55 0.33
N THR A 26 -6.73 -9.60 1.02
CA THR A 26 -8.02 -10.23 0.71
C THR A 26 -9.17 -9.35 1.22
N GLU A 27 -10.37 -9.54 0.67
CA GLU A 27 -11.56 -8.85 1.18
C GLU A 27 -11.78 -9.14 2.68
N ALA A 28 -11.51 -10.37 3.14
CA ALA A 28 -11.63 -10.74 4.55
C ALA A 28 -10.66 -9.94 5.44
N GLN A 29 -9.40 -9.81 5.03
CA GLN A 29 -8.41 -9.00 5.76
C GLN A 29 -8.82 -7.52 5.81
N LEU A 30 -9.32 -6.97 4.70
CA LEU A 30 -9.76 -5.59 4.67
C LEU A 30 -11.04 -5.39 5.51
N ARG A 31 -11.97 -6.34 5.47
CA ARG A 31 -13.17 -6.36 6.31
C ARG A 31 -12.82 -6.32 7.79
N GLU A 32 -11.85 -7.13 8.23
CA GLU A 32 -11.37 -7.13 9.61
C GLU A 32 -10.77 -5.76 10.00
N LEU A 33 -9.95 -5.16 9.13
CA LEU A 33 -9.39 -3.82 9.38
C LEU A 33 -10.49 -2.76 9.52
N VAL A 34 -11.44 -2.74 8.58
CA VAL A 34 -12.57 -1.80 8.54
C VAL A 34 -13.45 -1.98 9.78
N ALA A 35 -13.78 -3.23 10.14
CA ALA A 35 -14.63 -3.53 11.29
C ALA A 35 -14.00 -3.09 12.62
N ALA A 36 -12.67 -3.21 12.74
CA ALA A 36 -11.93 -2.83 13.94
C ALA A 36 -11.95 -1.31 14.21
N ASP A 37 -12.21 -0.48 13.19
CA ASP A 37 -12.50 0.97 13.30
C ASP A 37 -11.61 1.67 14.35
N ARG A 38 -10.30 1.51 14.13
CA ARG A 38 -9.27 2.00 15.05
C ARG A 38 -9.05 3.50 14.86
N SER A 39 -8.92 4.20 15.98
CA SER A 39 -8.53 5.61 16.07
C SER A 39 -7.07 5.77 16.51
N GLY A 40 -6.43 6.89 16.14
CA GLY A 40 -5.09 7.29 16.61
C GLY A 40 -4.02 7.05 15.55
N PRO A 41 -2.74 7.40 15.81
CA PRO A 41 -1.69 7.12 14.84
C PRO A 41 -1.54 5.60 14.66
N LEU A 42 -2.08 5.07 13.55
CA LEU A 42 -1.92 3.70 13.12
C LEU A 42 -0.65 3.60 12.30
N HIS A 43 0.29 2.75 12.75
CA HIS A 43 1.53 2.50 12.04
C HIS A 43 1.43 1.24 11.19
N PHE A 44 1.47 1.43 9.88
CA PHE A 44 1.45 0.36 8.90
C PHE A 44 2.90 0.05 8.54
N VAL A 45 3.34 -1.15 8.91
CA VAL A 45 4.70 -1.64 8.62
C VAL A 45 4.68 -2.31 7.26
N ASN A 46 5.55 -1.85 6.36
CA ASN A 46 5.71 -2.38 5.02
C ASN A 46 7.09 -3.01 4.92
N LEU A 47 7.13 -4.30 4.61
CA LEU A 47 8.34 -5.04 4.26
C LEU A 47 8.34 -5.18 2.74
N LEU A 48 9.34 -4.62 2.08
CA LEU A 48 9.34 -4.42 0.65
C LEU A 48 10.44 -5.24 0.00
N ALA A 49 10.06 -6.16 -0.88
CA ALA A 49 10.96 -6.89 -1.75
C ALA A 49 10.66 -6.48 -3.19
N TYR A 50 11.67 -6.00 -3.91
CA TYR A 50 11.51 -5.51 -5.27
C TYR A 50 11.92 -6.57 -6.29
N ARG A 51 11.25 -6.56 -7.44
CA ARG A 51 11.69 -7.30 -8.62
C ARG A 51 12.98 -6.71 -9.15
N GLU A 52 13.81 -7.56 -9.75
CA GLU A 52 15.01 -7.10 -10.47
C GLU A 52 14.62 -6.14 -11.62
N ARG A 53 13.53 -6.47 -12.32
CA ARG A 53 12.96 -5.66 -13.40
C ARG A 53 11.47 -5.44 -13.18
N ALA A 54 11.03 -4.21 -13.42
CA ALA A 54 9.63 -3.84 -13.31
C ALA A 54 8.79 -4.57 -14.36
N ALA A 55 7.68 -5.16 -13.91
CA ALA A 55 6.76 -5.95 -14.72
C ALA A 55 5.46 -5.17 -15.00
N TYR A 56 5.55 -4.09 -15.77
CA TYR A 56 4.35 -3.34 -16.18
C TYR A 56 3.47 -4.16 -17.14
N PRO A 57 2.13 -3.95 -17.11
CA PRO A 57 1.23 -4.56 -18.08
C PRO A 57 1.61 -4.25 -19.53
N ALA A 58 1.34 -5.19 -20.44
CA ALA A 58 1.57 -4.99 -21.87
C ALA A 58 0.79 -3.76 -22.37
N GLY A 59 1.46 -2.89 -23.13
CA GLY A 59 0.88 -1.64 -23.64
C GLY A 59 0.99 -0.44 -22.69
N HIS A 60 1.43 -0.63 -21.44
CA HIS A 60 1.74 0.50 -20.56
C HIS A 60 2.99 1.25 -21.07
N GLU A 61 2.98 2.58 -21.01
CA GLU A 61 4.06 3.44 -21.54
C GLU A 61 5.44 3.13 -20.93
N LEU A 62 5.47 2.63 -19.70
CA LEU A 62 6.69 2.27 -18.99
C LEU A 62 7.15 0.83 -19.22
N ALA A 63 6.35 -0.02 -19.88
CA ALA A 63 6.70 -1.44 -20.07
C ALA A 63 7.98 -1.63 -20.90
N ALA A 64 8.21 -0.76 -21.90
CA ALA A 64 9.39 -0.82 -22.77
C ALA A 64 10.62 -0.08 -22.21
N ARG A 65 10.52 0.54 -21.02
CA ARG A 65 11.59 1.40 -20.48
C ARG A 65 12.69 0.62 -19.77
N GLY A 66 12.48 -0.66 -19.46
CA GLY A 66 13.47 -1.50 -18.80
C GLY A 66 13.81 -1.06 -17.36
N LEU A 67 12.85 -0.44 -16.67
CA LEU A 67 13.01 0.00 -15.27
C LEU A 67 13.26 -1.18 -14.33
N SER A 68 14.01 -0.95 -13.27
CA SER A 68 14.09 -1.85 -12.11
C SER A 68 12.79 -1.81 -11.30
N GLY A 69 12.55 -2.86 -10.50
CA GLY A 69 11.40 -2.89 -9.60
C GLY A 69 11.44 -1.75 -8.57
N ALA A 70 12.62 -1.45 -8.04
CA ALA A 70 12.84 -0.33 -7.13
C ALA A 70 12.45 1.03 -7.75
N GLU A 71 12.82 1.28 -9.02
CA GLU A 71 12.43 2.52 -9.72
C GLU A 71 10.92 2.60 -9.96
N ALA A 72 10.25 1.48 -10.29
CA ALA A 72 8.80 1.44 -10.39
C ALA A 72 8.15 1.74 -9.03
N TYR A 73 8.61 1.07 -7.98
CA TYR A 73 8.08 1.28 -6.63
C TYR A 73 8.28 2.72 -6.14
N GLN A 74 9.42 3.36 -6.42
CA GLN A 74 9.66 4.77 -6.08
C GLN A 74 8.61 5.73 -6.68
N ARG A 75 8.14 5.45 -7.91
CA ARG A 75 7.06 6.24 -8.53
C ARG A 75 5.76 6.10 -7.76
N TYR A 76 5.40 4.88 -7.35
CA TYR A 76 4.28 4.64 -6.45
C TYR A 76 4.48 5.33 -5.10
N GLY A 77 5.65 5.18 -4.48
CA GLY A 77 5.97 5.71 -3.16
C GLY A 77 5.81 7.23 -3.08
N ALA A 78 6.19 7.97 -4.12
CA ALA A 78 5.99 9.42 -4.19
C ALA A 78 4.51 9.82 -4.14
N VAL A 79 3.65 9.09 -4.86
CA VAL A 79 2.19 9.30 -4.83
C VAL A 79 1.64 8.89 -3.46
N ALA A 80 1.96 7.68 -2.99
CA ALA A 80 1.49 7.16 -1.72
C ALA A 80 1.79 8.11 -0.55
N VAL A 81 3.04 8.57 -0.41
CA VAL A 81 3.44 9.51 0.66
C VAL A 81 2.65 10.82 0.57
N ARG A 82 2.46 11.39 -0.62
CA ARG A 82 1.64 12.59 -0.82
C ARG A 82 0.21 12.38 -0.32
N HIS A 83 -0.43 11.27 -0.69
CA HIS A 83 -1.79 10.96 -0.26
C HIS A 83 -1.93 10.74 1.25
N VAL A 84 -0.93 10.11 1.87
CA VAL A 84 -0.87 9.94 3.33
C VAL A 84 -0.78 11.29 4.03
N VAL A 85 0.14 12.16 3.61
CA VAL A 85 0.32 13.49 4.21
C VAL A 85 -0.91 14.37 4.07
N GLN A 86 -1.58 14.33 2.90
CA GLN A 86 -2.83 15.07 2.67
C GLN A 86 -3.95 14.72 3.66
N ARG A 87 -3.92 13.50 4.21
CA ARG A 87 -4.93 12.99 5.15
C ARG A 87 -4.44 13.03 6.60
N GLY A 88 -3.41 13.83 6.89
CA GLY A 88 -2.88 14.02 8.24
C GLY A 88 -1.96 12.90 8.74
N GLY A 89 -1.58 11.97 7.86
CA GLY A 89 -0.57 10.96 8.15
C GLY A 89 0.85 11.43 7.85
N ARG A 90 1.83 10.53 7.99
CA ARG A 90 3.24 10.80 7.64
C ARG A 90 4.02 9.53 7.34
N LEU A 91 5.14 9.69 6.63
CA LEU A 91 6.19 8.67 6.56
C LEU A 91 7.04 8.76 7.84
N VAL A 92 6.98 7.72 8.66
CA VAL A 92 7.73 7.66 9.93
C VAL A 92 9.14 7.13 9.73
N ALA A 93 9.29 6.14 8.85
CA ALA A 93 10.58 5.54 8.54
C ALA A 93 10.59 5.01 7.11
N LEU A 94 11.73 5.13 6.45
CA LEU A 94 12.06 4.47 5.19
C LEU A 94 13.55 4.13 5.23
N ASN A 95 13.87 2.85 5.29
CA ASN A 95 15.25 2.39 5.45
C ASN A 95 15.55 1.22 4.52
N ASP A 96 16.77 1.19 3.99
CA ASP A 96 17.30 0.04 3.27
C ASP A 96 17.65 -1.09 4.25
N VAL A 97 17.36 -2.33 3.85
CA VAL A 97 17.76 -3.51 4.61
C VAL A 97 19.19 -3.88 4.22
N ALA A 98 20.13 -3.71 5.16
CA ALA A 98 21.52 -4.09 4.93
C ALA A 98 21.76 -5.59 5.12
N GLN A 99 21.12 -6.19 6.13
CA GLN A 99 21.27 -7.59 6.48
C GLN A 99 20.14 -8.08 7.40
N THR A 100 19.65 -9.30 7.19
CA THR A 100 18.82 -10.03 8.16
C THR A 100 19.71 -10.89 9.05
N VAL A 101 19.78 -10.57 10.35
CA VAL A 101 20.62 -11.31 11.33
C VAL A 101 19.86 -12.47 11.98
N ILE A 102 18.55 -12.30 12.21
CA ILE A 102 17.66 -13.29 12.82
C ILE A 102 16.39 -13.36 11.96
N GLY A 103 16.05 -14.55 11.46
CA GLY A 103 14.94 -14.76 10.52
C GLY A 103 15.36 -15.60 9.30
N GLY A 104 14.45 -15.76 8.34
CA GLY A 104 14.76 -16.35 7.04
C GLY A 104 15.35 -15.33 6.06
N ASP A 105 15.88 -15.81 4.93
CA ASP A 105 16.23 -14.96 3.80
C ASP A 105 14.97 -14.60 3.02
N ASP A 106 14.24 -13.61 3.54
CA ASP A 106 13.00 -13.12 2.95
C ASP A 106 13.26 -12.13 1.79
N GLY A 107 14.53 -11.79 1.51
CA GLY A 107 14.90 -10.91 0.39
C GLY A 107 14.40 -9.46 0.50
N TRP A 108 14.09 -8.98 1.71
CA TRP A 108 13.63 -7.61 1.91
C TRP A 108 14.67 -6.60 1.45
N SER A 109 14.25 -5.67 0.60
CA SER A 109 15.06 -4.56 0.10
C SER A 109 14.91 -3.32 0.98
N GLN A 110 13.70 -3.01 1.43
CA GLN A 110 13.39 -1.84 2.26
C GLN A 110 12.33 -2.14 3.33
N VAL A 111 12.38 -1.36 4.41
CA VAL A 111 11.32 -1.30 5.43
C VAL A 111 10.79 0.13 5.48
N ALA A 112 9.47 0.27 5.38
CA ALA A 112 8.79 1.54 5.50
C ALA A 112 7.70 1.50 6.59
N ILE A 113 7.54 2.60 7.32
CA ILE A 113 6.47 2.76 8.31
C ILE A 113 5.66 3.99 7.93
N MET A 114 4.39 3.78 7.61
CA MET A 114 3.42 4.84 7.33
C MET A 114 2.50 5.03 8.54
N GLU A 115 2.30 6.27 8.96
CA GLU A 115 1.34 6.62 10.01
C GLU A 115 0.07 7.20 9.41
N TYR A 116 -1.09 6.76 9.89
CA TYR A 116 -2.41 7.32 9.57
C TYR A 116 -3.09 7.77 10.86
N PRO A 117 -3.86 8.88 10.88
CA PRO A 117 -4.51 9.36 12.11
C PRO A 117 -5.68 8.47 12.58
N ASP A 118 -6.25 7.67 11.67
CA ASP A 118 -7.28 6.67 11.96
C ASP A 118 -7.46 5.72 10.74
N THR A 119 -8.37 4.76 10.88
CA THR A 119 -8.73 3.82 9.82
C THR A 119 -9.41 4.52 8.64
N GLU A 120 -10.18 5.58 8.86
CA GLU A 120 -10.92 6.25 7.79
C GLU A 120 -9.99 6.99 6.84
N ALA A 121 -8.94 7.65 7.36
CA ALA A 121 -7.91 8.28 6.54
C ALA A 121 -7.22 7.28 5.60
N PHE A 122 -7.02 6.03 6.03
CA PHE A 122 -6.49 4.99 5.15
C PHE A 122 -7.51 4.58 4.06
N LEU A 123 -8.78 4.40 4.41
CA LEU A 123 -9.82 4.03 3.44
C LEU A 123 -10.11 5.14 2.43
N ASP A 124 -10.09 6.40 2.88
CA ASP A 124 -10.21 7.58 2.03
C ASP A 124 -9.05 7.72 1.06
N MET A 125 -7.87 7.20 1.42
CA MET A 125 -6.73 7.12 0.49
C MET A 125 -6.98 6.06 -0.57
N LEU A 126 -7.37 4.85 -0.16
CA LEU A 126 -7.65 3.77 -1.12
C LEU A 126 -8.76 4.17 -2.10
N ALA A 127 -9.81 4.86 -1.65
CA ALA A 127 -10.92 5.27 -2.51
C ALA A 127 -10.54 6.39 -3.53
N ASP A 128 -9.36 6.98 -3.44
CA ASP A 128 -8.93 8.09 -4.28
C ASP A 128 -8.46 7.62 -5.67
N PRO A 129 -9.04 8.09 -6.78
CA PRO A 129 -8.62 7.70 -8.12
C PRO A 129 -7.15 8.02 -8.45
N ASP A 130 -6.59 9.11 -7.91
CA ASP A 130 -5.18 9.48 -8.14
C ASP A 130 -4.26 8.43 -7.50
N TYR A 131 -4.56 8.01 -6.27
CA TYR A 131 -3.86 6.93 -5.58
C TYR A 131 -4.04 5.59 -6.31
N ALA A 132 -5.27 5.24 -6.67
CA ALA A 132 -5.57 3.99 -7.36
C ALA A 132 -4.81 3.87 -8.70
N SER A 133 -4.68 4.97 -9.44
CA SER A 133 -3.94 4.99 -10.71
C SER A 133 -2.45 4.68 -10.54
N ALA A 134 -1.87 4.98 -9.37
CA ALA A 134 -0.46 4.71 -9.08
C ALA A 134 -0.18 3.26 -8.66
N LEU A 135 -1.21 2.45 -8.38
CA LEU A 135 -1.03 1.05 -7.98
C LEU A 135 -0.33 0.21 -9.06
N VAL A 136 -0.47 0.57 -10.34
CA VAL A 136 0.25 -0.08 -11.44
C VAL A 136 1.78 -0.03 -11.24
N HIS A 137 2.30 1.03 -10.62
CA HIS A 137 3.73 1.16 -10.34
C HIS A 137 4.15 0.28 -9.15
N ARG A 138 3.30 0.15 -8.13
CA ARG A 138 3.51 -0.75 -6.99
C ARG A 138 3.54 -2.20 -7.45
N ASP A 139 2.56 -2.59 -8.27
CA ASP A 139 2.35 -3.96 -8.69
C ASP A 139 3.41 -4.41 -9.71
N ALA A 140 3.92 -3.47 -10.52
CA ALA A 140 5.06 -3.70 -11.41
C ALA A 140 6.39 -3.80 -10.67
N GLY A 141 6.54 -3.12 -9.52
CA GLY A 141 7.76 -3.07 -8.71
C GLY A 141 8.13 -4.41 -8.08
#